data_AF-A0AAW6NJW0-F1
#
_entry.id   AF-A0AAW6NJW0-F1
#
_cell.length_a   1.000
_cell.length_b   1.000
_cell.length_c   1.000
_cell.angle_alpha   90.00
_cell.angle_beta   90.00
_cell.angle_gamma   90.00
#
_symmetry.space_group_name_H-M   'P 1'
#
loop_
_entity.id
_entity.type
_entity.pdbx_description
1 polymer ?
#
loop_
_entity_poly.entity_id
_entity_poly.type
_entity_poly.pdbx_seq_one_letter_code
_entity_poly.pdbx_strand_id
1 'polypeptide(L)'
;FTSNLGRRLYSSRAESPLGEPEWGISQTPQVWIDHLAFEHHGEVWLQWDSNDALFPPALVETLFDAYCQLINQLCDDECAWQKPFADMMPASQRAIRERVNATGAPIPEGLLHEGIFRIALQQPQALAVTDMRYQWNYHELTDYARRCAGRLIECGVQPGDNVAITMSKGAGQLVAVLAVLLAGAVYVPVSLDQPAARREKIYADASVRLVLICQHDASAGSDDIPVLAWQQAIEAEPIANPVVRAPTQPAYIIYTSGSTGTPKGVVISHRGALNTCCDINTRYQVGPHDRVLALSALHFDLSVYDIFGVLRAGGALVMVMENQRRDPHAWCELIQRHQVTLWN
;
A
#
# COMPACT_ATOMS: atom_id res chain seq x y z
N PHE A 1 -39.04 -1.14 6.41
CA PHE A 1 -39.61 -2.32 5.74
C PHE A 1 -40.95 -2.64 6.39
N THR A 2 -42.00 -2.47 5.60
CA THR A 2 -43.38 -2.70 6.02
C THR A 2 -44.00 -3.68 5.03
N SER A 3 -44.47 -4.83 5.50
CA SER A 3 -45.11 -5.84 4.65
C SER A 3 -46.55 -6.08 5.11
N ASN A 4 -47.47 -6.01 4.15
CA ASN A 4 -48.86 -6.40 4.33
C ASN A 4 -49.25 -7.52 3.35
N LEU A 5 -48.29 -8.33 2.90
CA LEU A 5 -48.59 -9.52 2.09
C LEU A 5 -49.50 -10.48 2.87
N GLY A 6 -50.52 -11.04 2.21
CA GLY A 6 -51.55 -11.86 2.84
C GLY A 6 -52.58 -11.09 3.68
N ARG A 7 -52.55 -9.74 3.73
CA ARG A 7 -53.57 -8.90 4.36
C ARG A 7 -53.95 -7.73 3.46
N ARG A 8 -55.24 -7.44 3.30
CA ARG A 8 -55.66 -6.31 2.46
C ARG A 8 -55.31 -4.99 3.14
N LEU A 9 -54.49 -4.17 2.47
CA LEU A 9 -54.14 -2.81 2.94
C LEU A 9 -55.34 -1.86 2.83
N TYR A 10 -56.15 -2.04 1.78
CA TYR A 10 -57.34 -1.25 1.50
C TYR A 10 -58.59 -2.12 1.57
N SER A 11 -59.68 -1.57 2.10
CA SER A 11 -60.97 -2.26 2.14
C SER A 11 -61.55 -2.38 0.73
N SER A 12 -62.39 -3.40 0.50
CA SER A 12 -63.02 -3.59 -0.81
C SER A 12 -63.98 -2.43 -1.13
N ARG A 13 -64.33 -2.26 -2.41
CA ARG A 13 -65.30 -1.23 -2.86
C ARG A 13 -66.64 -1.27 -2.11
N ALA A 14 -67.00 -2.43 -1.55
CA ALA A 14 -68.19 -2.61 -0.72
C ALA A 14 -68.06 -2.06 0.71
N GLU A 15 -66.86 -1.66 1.15
CA GLU A 15 -66.51 -1.37 2.54
C GLU A 15 -65.89 0.04 2.75
N SER A 16 -65.47 0.75 1.69
CA SER A 16 -64.91 2.11 1.80
C SER A 16 -65.91 3.18 1.34
N PRO A 17 -66.37 4.08 2.23
CA PRO A 17 -67.23 5.21 1.84
C PRO A 17 -66.49 6.28 1.03
N LEU A 18 -65.16 6.17 0.88
CA LEU A 18 -64.30 7.17 0.22
C LEU A 18 -63.96 6.81 -1.23
N GLY A 19 -64.42 5.65 -1.74
CA GLY A 19 -64.08 5.16 -3.07
C GLY A 19 -62.78 4.34 -3.12
N GLU A 20 -62.29 4.07 -4.34
CA GLU A 20 -61.04 3.33 -4.56
C GLU A 20 -59.85 4.29 -4.48
N PRO A 21 -58.83 3.98 -3.65
CA PRO A 21 -57.60 4.75 -3.62
C PRO A 21 -56.87 4.63 -4.97
N GLU A 22 -56.61 5.77 -5.62
CA GLU A 22 -55.87 5.81 -6.90
C GLU A 22 -54.35 5.94 -6.66
N TRP A 23 -53.95 6.62 -5.59
CA TRP A 23 -52.55 6.80 -5.18
C TRP A 23 -52.46 7.07 -3.67
N GLY A 24 -51.31 6.76 -3.07
CA GLY A 24 -51.00 7.06 -1.68
C GLY A 24 -49.52 7.39 -1.51
N ILE A 25 -49.21 8.22 -0.51
CA ILE A 25 -47.83 8.55 -0.12
C ILE A 25 -47.64 8.30 1.37
N SER A 26 -46.56 7.62 1.72
CA SER A 26 -46.05 7.57 3.08
C SER A 26 -44.90 8.59 3.20
N GLN A 27 -44.91 9.39 4.26
CA GLN A 27 -43.80 10.31 4.56
C GLN A 27 -43.28 9.99 5.96
N THR A 28 -42.33 9.06 6.05
CA THR A 28 -41.70 8.67 7.32
C THR A 28 -40.28 9.23 7.39
N PRO A 29 -40.02 10.27 8.21
CA PRO A 29 -38.72 10.97 8.23
C PRO A 29 -37.59 10.21 8.95
N GLN A 30 -37.76 8.92 9.27
CA GLN A 30 -36.87 8.19 10.18
C GLN A 30 -35.90 7.22 9.48
N VAL A 31 -36.06 6.97 8.18
CA VAL A 31 -35.22 6.03 7.41
C VAL A 31 -34.83 6.61 6.05
N TRP A 32 -33.75 6.11 5.45
CA TRP A 32 -33.25 6.60 4.16
C TRP A 32 -34.02 6.03 2.96
N ILE A 33 -34.39 4.74 3.04
CA ILE A 33 -35.29 4.06 2.12
C ILE A 33 -36.28 3.29 2.99
N ASP A 34 -37.58 3.53 2.83
CA ASP A 34 -38.60 2.60 3.31
C ASP A 34 -39.11 1.75 2.15
N HIS A 35 -39.25 0.45 2.41
CA HIS A 35 -39.71 -0.51 1.42
C HIS A 35 -41.05 -1.08 1.89
N LEU A 36 -42.06 -0.88 1.06
CA LEU A 36 -43.42 -1.35 1.25
C LEU A 36 -43.74 -2.44 0.23
N ALA A 37 -44.29 -3.56 0.71
CA ALA A 37 -44.79 -4.64 -0.13
C ALA A 37 -46.22 -5.01 0.29
N PHE A 38 -47.16 -4.93 -0.65
CA PHE A 38 -48.58 -5.18 -0.39
C PHE A 38 -49.31 -5.73 -1.63
N GLU A 39 -50.46 -6.37 -1.41
CA GLU A 39 -51.31 -6.88 -2.49
C GLU A 39 -52.37 -5.86 -2.88
N HIS A 40 -52.54 -5.61 -4.17
CA HIS A 40 -53.57 -4.72 -4.70
C HIS A 40 -54.07 -5.23 -6.05
N HIS A 41 -55.40 -5.37 -6.21
CA HIS A 41 -56.06 -5.91 -7.41
C HIS A 41 -55.51 -7.24 -7.96
N GLY A 42 -54.99 -8.12 -7.09
CA GLY A 42 -54.44 -9.42 -7.49
C GLY A 42 -52.97 -9.38 -7.93
N GLU A 43 -52.33 -8.22 -7.78
CA GLU A 43 -50.90 -8.01 -8.05
C GLU A 43 -50.15 -7.73 -6.74
N VAL A 44 -48.84 -7.96 -6.76
CA VAL A 44 -47.93 -7.52 -5.70
C VAL A 44 -47.34 -6.18 -6.07
N TRP A 45 -47.56 -5.19 -5.21
CA TRP A 45 -47.03 -3.85 -5.35
C TRP A 45 -45.80 -3.69 -4.46
N LEU A 46 -44.73 -3.20 -5.06
CA LEU A 46 -43.45 -2.91 -4.40
C LEU A 46 -43.18 -1.43 -4.52
N GLN A 47 -43.03 -0.74 -3.40
CA GLN A 47 -42.80 0.71 -3.36
C GLN A 47 -41.61 1.01 -2.47
N TRP A 48 -40.70 1.84 -2.97
CA TRP A 48 -39.61 2.41 -2.20
C TRP A 48 -39.83 3.91 -2.03
N ASP A 49 -39.98 4.35 -0.78
CA ASP A 49 -39.99 5.76 -0.43
C ASP A 49 -38.59 6.16 0.03
N SER A 50 -37.90 6.98 -0.77
CA SER A 50 -36.53 7.43 -0.49
C SER A 50 -36.43 8.89 -0.09
N ASN A 51 -35.44 9.21 0.74
CA ASN A 51 -34.96 10.58 0.88
C ASN A 51 -33.92 10.87 -0.21
N ASP A 52 -34.37 11.38 -1.35
CA ASP A 52 -33.54 11.56 -2.55
C ASP A 52 -32.30 12.44 -2.34
N ALA A 53 -32.36 13.37 -1.38
CA ALA A 53 -31.21 14.22 -1.04
C ALA A 53 -30.02 13.45 -0.45
N LEU A 54 -30.24 12.20 0.00
CA LEU A 54 -29.19 11.33 0.54
C LEU A 54 -28.53 10.44 -0.51
N PHE A 55 -29.04 10.43 -1.75
CA PHE A 55 -28.57 9.54 -2.80
C PHE A 55 -28.06 10.31 -4.02
N PRO A 56 -27.00 9.83 -4.68
CA PRO A 56 -26.65 10.30 -6.01
C PRO A 56 -27.83 10.17 -6.99
N PRO A 57 -27.93 11.06 -7.99
CA PRO A 57 -28.95 10.96 -9.03
C PRO A 57 -29.02 9.56 -9.66
N ALA A 58 -30.23 9.08 -9.91
CA ALA A 58 -30.54 7.76 -10.47
C ALA A 58 -30.10 6.53 -9.65
N LEU A 59 -29.48 6.69 -8.47
CA LEU A 59 -29.03 5.53 -7.68
C LEU A 59 -30.22 4.72 -7.16
N VAL A 60 -31.25 5.38 -6.61
CA VAL A 60 -32.43 4.70 -6.07
C VAL A 60 -33.17 3.95 -7.18
N GLU A 61 -33.39 4.60 -8.32
CA GLU A 61 -33.99 3.99 -9.51
C GLU A 61 -33.19 2.75 -9.96
N THR A 62 -31.87 2.88 -10.06
CA THR A 62 -30.98 1.77 -10.44
C THR A 62 -31.05 0.60 -9.46
N LEU A 63 -31.10 0.87 -8.16
CA LEU A 63 -31.23 -0.17 -7.13
C LEU A 63 -32.60 -0.84 -7.16
N PHE A 64 -33.66 -0.06 -7.40
CA PHE A 64 -35.02 -0.57 -7.51
C PHE A 64 -35.19 -1.45 -8.75
N ASP A 65 -34.63 -1.06 -9.89
CA ASP A 65 -34.62 -1.87 -11.11
C ASP A 65 -33.91 -3.22 -10.90
N ALA A 66 -32.76 -3.21 -10.24
CA ALA A 66 -32.03 -4.43 -9.88
C ALA A 66 -32.83 -5.33 -8.92
N TYR A 67 -33.52 -4.72 -7.97
CA TYR A 67 -34.41 -5.41 -7.03
C TYR A 67 -35.59 -6.09 -7.76
N CYS A 68 -36.26 -5.38 -8.67
CA CYS A 68 -37.34 -5.91 -9.48
C CYS A 68 -36.87 -7.05 -10.41
N GLN A 69 -35.70 -6.90 -11.04
CA GLN A 69 -35.10 -7.97 -11.86
C GLN A 69 -34.86 -9.24 -11.06
N LEU A 70 -34.35 -9.12 -9.83
CA LEU A 70 -34.13 -10.25 -8.95
C LEU A 70 -35.44 -10.95 -8.57
N ILE A 71 -36.49 -10.20 -8.24
CA ILE A 71 -37.79 -10.77 -7.89
C ILE A 71 -38.36 -11.53 -9.09
N ASN A 72 -38.33 -10.94 -10.27
CA ASN A 72 -38.81 -11.61 -11.48
C ASN A 72 -38.03 -12.91 -11.73
N GLN A 73 -36.71 -12.90 -11.57
CA GLN A 73 -35.89 -14.11 -11.68
C GLN A 73 -36.29 -15.20 -10.67
N LEU A 74 -36.60 -14.82 -9.42
CA LEU A 74 -37.05 -15.76 -8.38
C LEU A 74 -38.46 -16.30 -8.65
N CYS A 75 -39.30 -15.53 -9.33
CA CYS A 75 -40.63 -15.98 -9.76
C CYS A 75 -40.56 -16.94 -10.96
N ASP A 76 -39.63 -16.72 -11.89
CA ASP A 76 -39.53 -17.47 -13.15
C ASP A 76 -38.76 -18.79 -13.02
N ASP A 77 -37.83 -18.90 -12.06
CA ASP A 77 -36.98 -20.09 -11.84
C ASP A 77 -36.95 -20.48 -10.35
N GLU A 78 -37.69 -21.51 -9.94
CA GLU A 78 -37.67 -22.01 -8.56
C GLU A 78 -36.26 -22.43 -8.11
N CYS A 79 -35.40 -22.90 -9.02
CA CYS A 79 -34.03 -23.23 -8.69
C CYS A 79 -33.19 -21.98 -8.35
N ALA A 80 -33.61 -20.77 -8.76
CA ALA A 80 -32.91 -19.53 -8.44
C ALA A 80 -32.89 -19.23 -6.95
N TRP A 81 -33.89 -19.68 -6.18
CA TRP A 81 -33.92 -19.58 -4.71
C TRP A 81 -32.77 -20.32 -4.02
N GLN A 82 -32.21 -21.33 -4.68
CA GLN A 82 -31.10 -22.13 -4.16
C GLN A 82 -29.74 -21.71 -4.74
N LYS A 83 -29.71 -20.75 -5.67
CA LYS A 83 -28.48 -20.22 -6.27
C LYS A 83 -27.93 -19.06 -5.43
N PRO A 84 -26.60 -18.83 -5.43
CA PRO A 84 -26.03 -17.60 -4.89
C PRO A 84 -26.63 -16.36 -5.57
N PHE A 85 -26.66 -15.25 -4.84
CA PHE A 85 -27.13 -13.96 -5.35
C PHE A 85 -26.43 -13.61 -6.68
N ALA A 86 -27.22 -13.35 -7.72
CA ALA A 86 -26.70 -13.00 -9.03
C ALA A 86 -26.11 -11.59 -9.02
N ASP A 87 -25.04 -11.35 -9.80
CA ASP A 87 -24.44 -10.01 -9.91
C ASP A 87 -25.34 -9.07 -10.74
N MET A 88 -26.16 -8.29 -10.04
CA MET A 88 -27.08 -7.30 -10.62
C MET A 88 -26.44 -5.94 -10.91
N MET A 89 -25.10 -5.82 -10.90
CA MET A 89 -24.43 -4.56 -11.21
C MET A 89 -24.86 -4.02 -12.59
N PRO A 90 -25.27 -2.75 -12.71
CA PRO A 90 -25.65 -2.20 -14.01
C PRO A 90 -24.54 -2.34 -15.06
N ALA A 91 -24.90 -2.61 -16.31
CA ALA A 91 -23.93 -2.74 -17.41
C ALA A 91 -23.03 -1.50 -17.55
N SER A 92 -23.57 -0.30 -17.30
CA SER A 92 -22.83 0.96 -17.27
C SER A 92 -21.74 0.98 -16.19
N GLN A 93 -22.04 0.47 -14.98
CA GLN A 93 -21.06 0.37 -13.90
C GLN A 93 -20.00 -0.70 -14.19
N ARG A 94 -20.39 -1.85 -14.75
CA ARG A 94 -19.45 -2.89 -15.20
C ARG A 94 -18.48 -2.33 -16.24
N ALA A 95 -18.97 -1.63 -17.25
CA ALA A 95 -18.13 -0.99 -18.27
C ALA A 95 -17.14 0.04 -17.66
N ILE A 96 -17.57 0.80 -16.63
CA ILE A 96 -16.66 1.69 -15.90
C ILE A 96 -15.58 0.89 -15.18
N ARG A 97 -15.93 -0.18 -14.46
CA ARG A 97 -14.98 -1.04 -13.73
C ARG A 97 -13.98 -1.70 -14.66
N GLU A 98 -14.44 -2.24 -15.79
CA GLU A 98 -13.58 -2.82 -16.82
C GLU A 98 -12.60 -1.78 -17.36
N ARG A 99 -13.09 -0.59 -17.71
CA ARG A 99 -12.26 0.50 -18.23
C ARG A 99 -11.21 0.98 -17.22
N VAL A 100 -11.55 1.16 -15.95
CA VAL A 100 -10.57 1.63 -14.93
C VAL A 100 -9.59 0.53 -14.54
N ASN A 101 -9.97 -0.75 -14.65
CA ASN A 101 -9.10 -1.89 -14.36
C ASN A 101 -8.33 -2.38 -15.59
N ALA A 102 -8.53 -1.79 -16.77
CA ALA A 102 -7.77 -2.06 -17.99
C ALA A 102 -6.36 -1.45 -17.90
N THR A 103 -5.59 -1.84 -16.88
CA THR A 103 -4.23 -1.35 -16.57
C THR A 103 -3.13 -2.29 -17.05
N GLY A 104 -3.47 -3.22 -17.96
CA GLY A 104 -2.52 -4.18 -18.52
C GLY A 104 -1.38 -3.48 -19.25
N ALA A 105 -0.16 -3.68 -18.76
CA ALA A 105 1.07 -3.17 -19.35
C ALA A 105 2.21 -4.21 -19.16
N PRO A 106 3.32 -4.12 -19.92
CA PRO A 106 4.47 -4.98 -19.69
C PRO A 106 4.98 -4.87 -18.25
N ILE A 107 5.07 -6.00 -17.56
CA ILE A 107 5.56 -6.05 -16.18
C ILE A 107 7.10 -5.97 -16.22
N PRO A 108 7.74 -5.07 -15.44
CA PRO A 108 9.19 -4.99 -15.42
C PRO A 108 9.82 -6.26 -14.81
N GLU A 109 10.86 -6.74 -15.48
CA GLU A 109 11.72 -7.82 -14.99
C GLU A 109 12.92 -7.26 -14.21
N GLY A 110 13.53 -8.12 -13.39
CA GLY A 110 14.72 -7.81 -12.59
C GLY A 110 14.45 -7.52 -11.12
N LEU A 111 15.52 -7.26 -10.38
CA LEU A 111 15.47 -7.00 -8.95
C LEU A 111 15.33 -5.51 -8.65
N LEU A 112 14.63 -5.20 -7.56
CA LEU A 112 14.29 -3.84 -7.14
C LEU A 112 15.48 -2.87 -7.13
N HIS A 113 16.66 -3.32 -6.70
CA HIS A 113 17.86 -2.50 -6.57
C HIS A 113 18.69 -2.38 -7.87
N GLU A 114 18.50 -3.26 -8.86
CA GLU A 114 19.38 -3.34 -10.05
C GLU A 114 19.44 -2.03 -10.85
N GLY A 115 18.31 -1.31 -10.93
CA GLY A 115 18.27 -0.03 -11.64
C GLY A 115 19.24 1.00 -11.05
N ILE A 116 19.43 1.00 -9.74
CA ILE A 116 20.35 1.91 -9.04
C ILE A 116 21.80 1.59 -9.41
N PHE A 117 22.17 0.31 -9.42
CA PHE A 117 23.52 -0.12 -9.82
C PHE A 117 23.78 0.13 -11.31
N ARG A 118 22.75 0.04 -12.16
CA ARG A 118 22.86 0.44 -13.57
C ARG A 118 23.19 1.92 -13.70
N ILE A 119 22.51 2.78 -12.95
CA ILE A 119 22.85 4.22 -12.90
C ILE A 119 24.27 4.42 -12.38
N ALA A 120 24.70 3.71 -11.33
CA ALA A 120 26.07 3.84 -10.81
C ALA A 120 27.16 3.49 -11.83
N LEU A 121 26.88 2.55 -12.75
CA LEU A 121 27.80 2.24 -13.86
C LEU A 121 27.77 3.29 -14.97
N GLN A 122 26.60 3.88 -15.25
CA GLN A 122 26.42 4.84 -16.34
C GLN A 122 26.81 6.27 -15.96
N GLN A 123 26.56 6.65 -14.70
CA GLN A 123 26.70 8.01 -14.16
C GLN A 123 27.27 7.96 -12.72
N PRO A 124 28.49 7.41 -12.52
CA PRO A 124 29.04 7.17 -11.18
C PRO A 124 29.16 8.43 -10.32
N GLN A 125 29.40 9.58 -10.95
CA GLN A 125 29.61 10.87 -10.28
C GLN A 125 28.31 11.68 -10.08
N ALA A 126 27.16 11.19 -10.57
CA ALA A 126 25.88 11.86 -10.33
C ALA A 126 25.53 11.80 -8.84
N LEU A 127 24.87 12.85 -8.34
CA LEU A 127 24.43 12.91 -6.94
C LEU A 127 23.36 11.84 -6.70
N ALA A 128 23.55 11.00 -5.68
CA ALA A 128 22.56 10.00 -5.27
C ALA A 128 21.88 10.40 -3.96
N VAL A 129 22.66 10.86 -2.98
CA VAL A 129 22.17 11.16 -1.63
C VAL A 129 22.81 12.43 -1.12
N THR A 130 22.03 13.29 -0.48
CA THR A 130 22.54 14.51 0.16
C THR A 130 21.77 14.82 1.42
N ASP A 131 22.43 15.46 2.39
CA ASP A 131 21.79 16.21 3.45
C ASP A 131 22.50 17.56 3.65
N MET A 132 22.37 18.18 4.82
CA MET A 132 23.06 19.43 5.15
C MET A 132 24.57 19.30 5.38
N ARG A 133 25.11 18.09 5.51
CA ARG A 133 26.49 17.79 5.95
C ARG A 133 27.31 16.99 4.93
N TYR A 134 26.70 16.08 4.19
CA TYR A 134 27.38 15.22 3.23
C TYR A 134 26.61 15.08 1.92
N GLN A 135 27.37 14.70 0.89
CA GLN A 135 26.89 14.37 -0.45
C GLN A 135 27.57 13.08 -0.87
N TRP A 136 26.78 12.11 -1.32
CA TRP A 136 27.26 10.88 -1.93
C TRP A 136 26.80 10.80 -3.36
N ASN A 137 27.74 10.49 -4.25
CA ASN A 137 27.42 10.10 -5.61
C ASN A 137 26.97 8.64 -5.67
N TYR A 138 26.49 8.21 -6.85
CA TYR A 138 26.05 6.83 -7.05
C TYR A 138 27.17 5.80 -6.84
N HIS A 139 28.43 6.13 -7.18
CA HIS A 139 29.56 5.24 -6.94
C HIS A 139 29.79 5.01 -5.45
N GLU A 140 29.83 6.06 -4.64
CA GLU A 140 30.03 6.00 -3.19
C GLU A 140 28.91 5.23 -2.50
N LEU A 141 27.64 5.55 -2.82
CA LEU A 141 26.49 4.84 -2.25
C LEU A 141 26.55 3.34 -2.55
N THR A 142 26.85 2.97 -3.80
CA THR A 142 26.88 1.56 -4.21
C THR A 142 28.11 0.82 -3.71
N ASP A 143 29.25 1.49 -3.52
CA ASP A 143 30.43 0.91 -2.87
C ASP A 143 30.15 0.59 -1.40
N TYR A 144 29.62 1.56 -0.63
CA TYR A 144 29.21 1.32 0.75
C TYR A 144 28.21 0.17 0.88
N ALA A 145 27.20 0.12 -0.01
CA ALA A 145 26.25 -0.98 -0.03
C ALA A 145 26.92 -2.33 -0.31
N ARG A 146 27.88 -2.39 -1.25
CA ARG A 146 28.62 -3.63 -1.58
C ARG A 146 29.52 -4.10 -0.45
N ARG A 147 30.20 -3.20 0.25
CA ARG A 147 31.02 -3.52 1.43
C ARG A 147 30.18 -4.05 2.58
N CYS A 148 29.09 -3.33 2.89
CA CYS A 148 28.14 -3.77 3.90
C CYS A 148 27.54 -5.15 3.54
N ALA A 149 27.19 -5.40 2.27
CA ALA A 149 26.73 -6.72 1.82
C ALA A 149 27.79 -7.81 2.02
N GLY A 150 29.07 -7.50 1.77
CA GLY A 150 30.19 -8.39 2.04
C GLY A 150 30.25 -8.80 3.50
N ARG A 151 30.17 -7.82 4.41
CA ARG A 151 30.12 -8.10 5.86
C ARG A 151 28.90 -8.93 6.24
N LEU A 152 27.72 -8.66 5.68
CA LEU A 152 26.51 -9.46 5.95
C LEU A 152 26.74 -10.95 5.60
N ILE A 153 27.34 -11.22 4.45
CA ILE A 153 27.68 -12.59 4.01
C ILE A 153 28.72 -13.22 4.93
N GLU A 154 29.77 -12.49 5.33
CA GLU A 154 30.76 -12.95 6.31
C GLU A 154 30.14 -13.29 7.67
N CYS A 155 29.12 -12.53 8.09
CA CYS A 155 28.32 -12.80 9.28
C CYS A 155 27.32 -13.96 9.11
N GLY A 156 27.31 -14.62 7.94
CA GLY A 156 26.52 -15.81 7.68
C GLY A 156 25.06 -15.54 7.30
N VAL A 157 24.75 -14.34 6.76
CA VAL A 157 23.48 -14.08 6.07
C VAL A 157 23.47 -14.84 4.75
N GLN A 158 22.40 -15.60 4.52
CA GLN A 158 22.18 -16.39 3.30
C GLN A 158 21.08 -15.78 2.44
N PRO A 159 21.03 -16.12 1.13
CA PRO A 159 19.97 -15.65 0.26
C PRO A 159 18.60 -16.13 0.76
N GLY A 160 17.67 -15.20 1.01
CA GLY A 160 16.35 -15.49 1.56
C GLY A 160 16.21 -15.24 3.05
N ASP A 161 17.30 -15.01 3.78
CA ASP A 161 17.25 -14.62 5.18
C ASP A 161 16.61 -13.23 5.34
N ASN A 162 16.00 -13.01 6.51
CA ASN A 162 15.43 -11.72 6.88
C ASN A 162 16.43 -10.93 7.73
N VAL A 163 16.78 -9.72 7.30
CA VAL A 163 17.68 -8.81 8.04
C VAL A 163 16.89 -7.60 8.51
N ALA A 164 16.84 -7.40 9.82
CA ALA A 164 16.19 -6.24 10.39
C ALA A 164 17.04 -4.98 10.21
N ILE A 165 16.39 -3.86 9.90
CA ILE A 165 17.02 -2.54 9.86
C ILE A 165 16.38 -1.71 10.96
N THR A 166 17.07 -1.60 12.08
CA THR A 166 16.61 -0.93 13.31
C THR A 166 17.55 0.22 13.64
N MET A 167 17.42 1.32 12.90
CA MET A 167 18.34 2.44 13.02
C MET A 167 17.66 3.79 12.80
N SER A 168 18.26 4.82 13.38
CA SER A 168 17.88 6.23 13.22
C SER A 168 17.89 6.64 11.75
N LYS A 169 17.02 7.59 11.39
CA LYS A 169 16.88 8.09 10.02
C LYS A 169 18.16 8.81 9.55
N GLY A 170 18.64 8.43 8.37
CA GLY A 170 19.84 8.98 7.75
C GLY A 170 20.33 8.08 6.59
N ALA A 171 21.37 8.50 5.88
CA ALA A 171 21.82 7.78 4.68
C ALA A 171 22.33 6.35 4.94
N GLY A 172 22.71 6.03 6.18
CA GLY A 172 23.01 4.65 6.60
C GLY A 172 21.86 3.67 6.35
N GLN A 173 20.60 4.14 6.40
CA GLN A 173 19.44 3.31 6.05
C GLN A 173 19.47 2.87 4.59
N LEU A 174 19.90 3.74 3.67
CA LEU A 174 20.00 3.41 2.24
C LEU A 174 21.09 2.36 2.02
N VAL A 175 22.25 2.54 2.66
CA VAL A 175 23.35 1.56 2.63
C VAL A 175 22.86 0.20 3.14
N ALA A 176 22.19 0.16 4.28
CA ALA A 176 21.65 -1.07 4.87
C ALA A 176 20.63 -1.75 3.96
N VAL A 177 19.65 -1.00 3.43
CA VAL A 177 18.63 -1.53 2.51
C VAL A 177 19.26 -2.15 1.27
N LEU A 178 20.16 -1.41 0.61
CA LEU A 178 20.81 -1.88 -0.61
C LEU A 178 21.73 -3.08 -0.32
N ALA A 179 22.45 -3.07 0.80
CA ALA A 179 23.33 -4.16 1.21
C ALA A 179 22.56 -5.46 1.45
N VAL A 180 21.42 -5.40 2.14
CA VAL A 180 20.57 -6.57 2.39
C VAL A 180 20.08 -7.16 1.07
N LEU A 181 19.60 -6.32 0.15
CA LEU A 181 19.14 -6.80 -1.15
C LEU A 181 20.28 -7.34 -2.03
N LEU A 182 21.48 -6.75 -1.96
CA LEU A 182 22.69 -7.22 -2.65
C LEU A 182 23.16 -8.59 -2.14
N ALA A 183 23.03 -8.84 -0.83
CA ALA A 183 23.27 -10.16 -0.23
C ALA A 183 22.17 -11.18 -0.58
N GLY A 184 21.16 -10.76 -1.35
CA GLY A 184 20.01 -11.59 -1.71
C GLY A 184 19.11 -11.87 -0.51
N ALA A 185 19.16 -11.07 0.54
CA ALA A 185 18.31 -11.18 1.71
C ALA A 185 17.11 -10.22 1.60
N VAL A 186 16.19 -10.30 2.57
CA VAL A 186 14.95 -9.54 2.64
C VAL A 186 15.07 -8.52 3.77
N TYR A 187 14.85 -7.24 3.50
CA TYR A 187 14.97 -6.23 4.57
C TYR A 187 13.67 -6.06 5.35
N VAL A 188 13.80 -5.95 6.67
CA VAL A 188 12.69 -5.80 7.62
C VAL A 188 12.90 -4.52 8.42
N PRO A 189 12.33 -3.37 8.01
CA PRO A 189 12.54 -2.13 8.73
C PRO A 189 11.74 -2.12 10.04
N VAL A 190 12.42 -1.80 11.15
CA VAL A 190 11.82 -1.75 12.48
C VAL A 190 12.12 -0.41 13.12
N SER A 191 11.07 0.30 13.56
CA SER A 191 11.22 1.63 14.15
C SER A 191 11.83 1.60 15.55
N LEU A 192 12.76 2.51 15.81
CA LEU A 192 13.31 2.78 17.14
C LEU A 192 12.26 3.32 18.12
N ASP A 193 11.20 3.95 17.61
CA ASP A 193 10.10 4.47 18.45
C ASP A 193 9.26 3.34 19.07
N GLN A 194 9.39 2.10 18.57
CA GLN A 194 8.68 0.96 19.15
C GLN A 194 9.38 0.51 20.44
N PRO A 195 8.62 0.18 21.50
CA PRO A 195 9.17 -0.43 22.70
C PRO A 195 9.97 -1.70 22.37
N ALA A 196 11.04 -1.97 23.11
CA ALA A 196 11.93 -3.12 22.87
C ALA A 196 11.16 -4.45 22.76
N ALA A 197 10.23 -4.71 23.69
CA ALA A 197 9.39 -5.91 23.67
C ALA A 197 8.55 -6.06 22.37
N ARG A 198 8.19 -4.96 21.71
CA ARG A 198 7.50 -5.01 20.41
C ARG A 198 8.46 -5.26 19.26
N ARG A 199 9.69 -4.75 19.32
CA ARG A 199 10.74 -5.04 18.34
C ARG A 199 11.12 -6.53 18.38
N GLU A 200 11.30 -7.10 19.57
CA GLU A 200 11.59 -8.54 19.73
C GLU A 200 10.49 -9.43 19.15
N LYS A 201 9.21 -9.06 19.34
CA LYS A 201 8.10 -9.78 18.71
C LYS A 201 8.17 -9.75 17.18
N ILE A 202 8.55 -8.61 16.60
CA ILE A 202 8.73 -8.48 15.16
C ILE A 202 9.92 -9.33 14.70
N TYR A 203 11.04 -9.29 15.42
CA TYR A 203 12.22 -10.08 15.07
C TYR A 203 11.95 -11.58 15.11
N ALA A 204 11.24 -12.05 16.14
CA ALA A 204 10.83 -13.44 16.27
C ALA A 204 9.84 -13.86 15.15
N ASP A 205 8.79 -13.07 14.91
CA ASP A 205 7.78 -13.37 13.89
C ASP A 205 8.39 -13.39 12.48
N ALA A 206 9.27 -12.43 12.17
CA ALA A 206 9.99 -12.38 10.90
C ALA A 206 11.16 -13.36 10.83
N SER A 207 11.47 -14.14 11.88
CA SER A 207 12.64 -15.03 11.92
C SER A 207 13.93 -14.30 11.50
N VAL A 208 14.16 -13.12 12.09
CA VAL A 208 15.29 -12.25 11.75
C VAL A 208 16.62 -12.95 12.05
N ARG A 209 17.50 -12.97 11.05
CA ARG A 209 18.84 -13.56 11.12
C ARG A 209 19.86 -12.63 11.76
N LEU A 210 19.74 -11.34 11.48
CA LEU A 210 20.69 -10.30 11.88
C LEU A 210 19.97 -8.95 11.96
N VAL A 211 20.40 -8.10 12.91
CA VAL A 211 19.90 -6.72 13.05
C VAL A 211 21.00 -5.73 12.66
N LEU A 212 20.74 -4.91 11.64
CA LEU A 212 21.56 -3.76 11.29
C LEU A 212 21.13 -2.52 12.07
N ILE A 213 22.09 -1.84 12.68
CA ILE A 213 21.89 -0.63 13.49
C ILE A 213 22.84 0.50 13.06
N CYS A 214 22.62 1.72 13.54
CA CYS A 214 23.69 2.71 13.61
C CYS A 214 24.56 2.45 14.85
N GLN A 215 25.85 2.76 14.78
CA GLN A 215 26.76 2.62 15.93
C GLN A 215 26.29 3.37 17.19
N HIS A 216 25.65 4.53 17.03
CA HIS A 216 25.08 5.30 18.15
C HIS A 216 23.75 4.74 18.69
N ASP A 217 23.12 3.80 17.97
CA ASP A 217 21.89 3.10 18.37
C ASP A 217 22.20 1.73 18.99
N ALA A 218 23.37 1.54 19.61
CA ALA A 218 23.84 0.25 20.13
C ALA A 218 22.83 -0.43 21.09
N SER A 219 22.06 0.36 21.84
CA SER A 219 21.02 -0.14 22.76
C SER A 219 19.72 -0.59 22.09
N ALA A 220 19.60 -0.41 20.77
CA ALA A 220 18.41 -0.77 20.01
C ALA A 220 18.45 -2.18 19.40
N GLY A 221 19.60 -2.86 19.54
CA GLY A 221 19.79 -4.25 19.13
C GLY A 221 18.92 -5.24 19.91
N SER A 222 19.12 -6.52 19.60
CA SER A 222 18.54 -7.65 20.35
C SER A 222 19.68 -8.37 21.06
N ASP A 223 19.43 -8.90 22.26
CA ASP A 223 20.41 -9.71 22.99
C ASP A 223 20.53 -11.14 22.41
N ASP A 224 19.50 -11.61 21.70
CA ASP A 224 19.39 -12.98 21.18
C ASP A 224 19.78 -13.11 19.70
N ILE A 225 19.86 -11.99 18.98
CA ILE A 225 20.12 -11.95 17.53
C ILE A 225 21.41 -11.18 17.26
N PRO A 226 22.30 -11.65 16.38
CA PRO A 226 23.50 -10.91 16.00
C PRO A 226 23.19 -9.47 15.56
N VAL A 227 23.89 -8.51 16.14
CA VAL A 227 23.76 -7.08 15.85
C VAL A 227 25.02 -6.58 15.16
N LEU A 228 24.85 -5.80 14.10
CA LEU A 228 25.95 -5.23 13.33
C LEU A 228 25.71 -3.74 13.07
N ALA A 229 26.66 -2.89 13.45
CA ALA A 229 26.62 -1.49 13.08
C ALA A 229 27.01 -1.32 11.61
N TRP A 230 26.21 -0.59 10.82
CA TRP A 230 26.50 -0.42 9.39
C TRP A 230 27.85 0.26 9.13
N GLN A 231 28.30 1.14 10.04
CA GLN A 231 29.62 1.77 9.96
C GLN A 231 30.77 0.77 10.03
N GLN A 232 30.62 -0.30 10.82
CA GLN A 232 31.59 -1.41 10.87
C GLN A 232 31.44 -2.32 9.64
N ALA A 233 30.22 -2.46 9.14
CA ALA A 233 29.93 -3.29 7.98
C ALA A 233 30.61 -2.78 6.70
N ILE A 234 30.69 -1.45 6.53
CA ILE A 234 31.34 -0.85 5.37
C ILE A 234 32.87 -0.94 5.40
N GLU A 235 33.49 -1.48 6.46
CA GLU A 235 34.95 -1.71 6.50
C GLU A 235 35.36 -3.02 5.80
N ALA A 236 34.40 -3.86 5.41
CA ALA A 236 34.68 -5.09 4.66
C ALA A 236 35.05 -4.81 3.20
N GLU A 237 35.54 -5.85 2.52
CA GLU A 237 35.74 -5.82 1.08
C GLU A 237 34.38 -5.82 0.34
N PRO A 238 34.23 -5.05 -0.75
CA PRO A 238 32.99 -5.01 -1.50
C PRO A 238 32.76 -6.34 -2.23
N ILE A 239 31.52 -6.82 -2.23
CA ILE A 239 31.17 -7.97 -3.07
C ILE A 239 31.37 -7.64 -4.55
N ALA A 240 31.96 -8.56 -5.29
CA ALA A 240 32.17 -8.42 -6.73
C ALA A 240 30.84 -8.49 -7.50
N ASN A 241 30.02 -9.50 -7.17
CA ASN A 241 28.75 -9.76 -7.84
C ASN A 241 27.60 -9.79 -6.82
N PRO A 242 26.50 -9.06 -7.06
CA PRO A 242 25.26 -9.22 -6.30
C PRO A 242 24.76 -10.66 -6.36
N VAL A 243 24.09 -11.10 -5.30
CA VAL A 243 23.43 -12.42 -5.26
C VAL A 243 22.19 -12.40 -6.16
N VAL A 244 22.11 -13.36 -7.08
CA VAL A 244 20.97 -13.49 -8.00
C VAL A 244 19.75 -14.07 -7.27
N ARG A 245 18.59 -13.46 -7.47
CA ARG A 245 17.28 -13.93 -6.99
C ARG A 245 16.26 -13.89 -8.13
N ALA A 246 15.18 -14.65 -8.01
CA ALA A 246 14.05 -14.51 -8.93
C ALA A 246 13.21 -13.26 -8.55
N PRO A 247 12.70 -12.47 -9.51
CA PRO A 247 11.91 -11.26 -9.22
C PRO A 247 10.63 -11.51 -8.40
N THR A 248 10.13 -12.75 -8.38
CA THR A 248 8.97 -13.16 -7.57
C THR A 248 9.29 -13.36 -6.09
N GLN A 249 10.57 -13.39 -5.73
CA GLN A 249 11.01 -13.55 -4.34
C GLN A 249 10.79 -12.26 -3.53
N PRO A 250 10.61 -12.37 -2.20
CA PRO A 250 10.47 -11.21 -1.32
C PRO A 250 11.67 -10.25 -1.42
N ALA A 251 11.38 -8.95 -1.44
CA ALA A 251 12.36 -7.87 -1.29
C ALA A 251 12.35 -7.31 0.13
N TYR A 252 11.15 -7.16 0.72
CA TYR A 252 10.99 -6.62 2.06
C TYR A 252 9.76 -7.15 2.78
N ILE A 253 9.78 -6.96 4.10
CA ILE A 253 8.64 -7.22 4.99
C ILE A 253 8.40 -5.96 5.83
N ILE A 254 7.27 -5.28 5.60
CA ILE A 254 6.88 -4.11 6.40
C ILE A 254 5.78 -4.51 7.39
N TYR A 255 5.99 -4.23 8.66
CA TYR A 255 5.03 -4.53 9.72
C TYR A 255 4.02 -3.40 9.89
N THR A 256 2.73 -3.75 9.86
CA THR A 256 1.63 -2.80 10.11
C THR A 256 1.00 -3.02 11.48
N SER A 257 0.27 -2.02 11.98
CA SER A 257 -0.57 -2.17 13.17
C SER A 257 -1.72 -3.13 12.85
N GLY A 258 -1.58 -4.40 13.25
CA GLY A 258 -2.66 -5.37 13.13
C GLY A 258 -3.84 -4.94 14.00
N SER A 259 -5.06 -5.08 13.47
CA SER A 259 -6.31 -4.82 14.21
C SER A 259 -6.46 -5.65 15.49
N THR A 260 -5.72 -6.77 15.59
CA THR A 260 -5.70 -7.69 16.72
C THR A 260 -4.63 -7.33 17.78
N GLY A 261 -3.90 -6.23 17.62
CA GLY A 261 -2.81 -5.82 18.52
C GLY A 261 -1.46 -6.52 18.27
N THR A 262 -1.45 -7.62 17.51
CA THR A 262 -0.21 -8.28 17.05
C THR A 262 0.23 -7.68 15.71
N PRO A 263 1.49 -7.22 15.58
CA PRO A 263 2.03 -6.75 14.30
C PRO A 263 1.89 -7.81 13.20
N LYS A 264 1.55 -7.40 11.98
CA LYS A 264 1.48 -8.30 10.82
C LYS A 264 2.49 -7.86 9.76
N GLY A 265 3.36 -8.79 9.35
CA GLY A 265 4.35 -8.56 8.30
C GLY A 265 3.70 -8.65 6.91
N VAL A 266 3.76 -7.58 6.14
CA VAL A 266 3.34 -7.56 4.74
C VAL A 266 4.57 -7.84 3.88
N VAL A 267 4.57 -9.00 3.22
CA VAL A 267 5.68 -9.47 2.39
C VAL A 267 5.47 -9.01 0.96
N ILE A 268 6.43 -8.25 0.41
CA ILE A 268 6.35 -7.74 -0.96
C ILE A 268 7.53 -8.27 -1.79
N SER A 269 7.23 -8.76 -3.00
CA SER A 269 8.24 -9.24 -3.94
C SER A 269 9.00 -8.10 -4.64
N HIS A 270 10.20 -8.40 -5.14
CA HIS A 270 10.95 -7.45 -5.97
C HIS A 270 10.11 -6.93 -7.14
N ARG A 271 9.45 -7.83 -7.89
CA ARG A 271 8.63 -7.47 -9.05
C ARG A 271 7.43 -6.60 -8.67
N GLY A 272 6.78 -6.90 -7.55
CA GLY A 272 5.64 -6.11 -7.07
C GLY A 272 6.03 -4.66 -6.79
N ALA A 273 7.10 -4.44 -6.03
CA ALA A 273 7.62 -3.11 -5.73
C ALA A 273 8.16 -2.40 -6.98
N LEU A 274 8.86 -3.14 -7.86
CA LEU A 274 9.45 -2.60 -9.08
C LEU A 274 8.38 -2.11 -10.06
N ASN A 275 7.28 -2.84 -10.18
CA ASN A 275 6.13 -2.45 -11.02
C ASN A 275 5.59 -1.08 -10.61
N THR A 276 5.37 -0.86 -9.32
CA THR A 276 4.93 0.44 -8.78
C THR A 276 5.95 1.55 -9.07
N CYS A 277 7.24 1.31 -8.85
CA CYS A 277 8.29 2.28 -9.15
C CYS A 277 8.32 2.65 -10.65
N CYS A 278 8.22 1.66 -11.53
CA CYS A 278 8.14 1.85 -12.98
C CYS A 278 6.93 2.70 -13.40
N ASP A 279 5.74 2.33 -12.91
CA ASP A 279 4.48 2.96 -13.26
C ASP A 279 4.47 4.43 -12.83
N ILE A 280 4.84 4.72 -11.59
CA ILE A 280 4.90 6.09 -11.07
C ILE A 280 5.95 6.91 -11.83
N ASN A 281 7.17 6.39 -12.04
CA ASN A 281 8.18 7.11 -12.81
C ASN A 281 7.72 7.43 -14.23
N THR A 282 6.99 6.51 -14.88
CA THR A 282 6.45 6.74 -16.22
C THR A 282 5.36 7.81 -16.22
N ARG A 283 4.42 7.74 -15.27
CA ARG A 283 3.29 8.68 -15.17
C ARG A 283 3.73 10.12 -14.87
N TYR A 284 4.73 10.26 -14.00
CA TYR A 284 5.21 11.56 -13.54
C TYR A 284 6.53 11.99 -14.19
N GLN A 285 7.03 11.21 -15.16
CA GLN A 285 8.26 11.49 -15.91
C GLN A 285 9.49 11.72 -15.02
N VAL A 286 9.59 10.96 -13.93
CA VAL A 286 10.69 11.10 -12.96
C VAL A 286 12.01 10.68 -13.59
N GLY A 287 13.04 11.53 -13.44
CA GLY A 287 14.33 11.37 -14.10
C GLY A 287 15.53 11.91 -13.32
N PRO A 288 16.70 12.06 -13.98
CA PRO A 288 17.96 12.44 -13.33
C PRO A 288 18.02 13.84 -12.71
N HIS A 289 17.05 14.70 -13.06
CA HIS A 289 16.95 16.05 -12.52
C HIS A 289 16.07 16.12 -11.27
N ASP A 290 15.36 15.03 -10.95
CA ASP A 290 14.45 15.01 -9.82
C ASP A 290 15.15 14.73 -8.50
N ARG A 291 14.61 15.34 -7.45
CA ARG A 291 15.10 15.21 -6.09
C ARG A 291 13.93 15.02 -5.17
N VAL A 292 13.94 13.91 -4.42
CA VAL A 292 12.89 13.61 -3.44
C VAL A 292 13.33 14.03 -2.06
N LEU A 293 12.44 14.66 -1.29
CA LEU A 293 12.63 14.79 0.15
C LEU A 293 12.30 13.44 0.79
N ALA A 294 13.31 12.73 1.28
CA ALA A 294 13.16 11.42 1.90
C ALA A 294 12.60 11.57 3.32
N LEU A 295 11.35 12.03 3.45
CA LEU A 295 10.67 12.28 4.71
C LEU A 295 10.10 10.99 5.33
N SER A 296 9.54 10.12 4.49
CA SER A 296 8.92 8.86 4.89
C SER A 296 9.83 8.05 5.81
N ALA A 297 9.29 7.54 6.92
CA ALA A 297 10.08 6.63 7.76
C ALA A 297 10.22 5.27 7.08
N LEU A 298 11.36 4.60 7.26
CA LEU A 298 11.70 3.38 6.52
C LEU A 298 10.70 2.23 6.74
N HIS A 299 9.99 2.23 7.87
CA HIS A 299 8.95 1.25 8.20
C HIS A 299 7.57 1.58 7.61
N PHE A 300 7.47 2.60 6.75
CA PHE A 300 6.32 2.87 5.89
C PHE A 300 6.66 2.59 4.43
N ASP A 301 5.68 2.09 3.69
CA ASP A 301 5.82 1.67 2.30
C ASP A 301 6.14 2.82 1.32
N LEU A 302 5.74 4.05 1.63
CA LEU A 302 6.14 5.24 0.85
C LEU A 302 7.67 5.39 0.73
N SER A 303 8.43 4.97 1.74
CA SER A 303 9.90 5.02 1.70
C SER A 303 10.50 4.13 0.60
N VAL A 304 9.77 3.10 0.15
CA VAL A 304 10.20 2.22 -0.94
C VAL A 304 10.27 3.01 -2.24
N TYR A 305 9.27 3.85 -2.52
CA TYR A 305 9.32 4.69 -3.72
C TYR A 305 10.39 5.77 -3.60
N ASP A 306 10.50 6.43 -2.44
CA ASP A 306 11.52 7.46 -2.20
C ASP A 306 12.92 6.94 -2.56
N ILE A 307 13.25 5.71 -2.13
CA ILE A 307 14.55 5.08 -2.41
C ILE A 307 14.62 4.55 -3.85
N PHE A 308 13.74 3.61 -4.21
CA PHE A 308 13.92 2.82 -5.42
C PHE A 308 13.34 3.48 -6.68
N GLY A 309 12.25 4.22 -6.55
CA GLY A 309 11.64 4.98 -7.64
C GLY A 309 12.61 6.04 -8.16
N VAL A 310 13.08 6.90 -7.25
CA VAL A 310 13.90 8.06 -7.61
C VAL A 310 15.32 7.66 -8.00
N LEU A 311 15.99 6.79 -7.23
CA LEU A 311 17.38 6.41 -7.55
C LEU A 311 17.49 5.58 -8.84
N ARG A 312 16.49 4.75 -9.17
CA ARG A 312 16.56 4.01 -10.46
C ARG A 312 16.33 4.90 -11.67
N ALA A 313 15.66 6.03 -11.48
CA ALA A 313 15.49 7.06 -12.50
C ALA A 313 16.71 7.98 -12.65
N GLY A 314 17.72 7.83 -11.78
CA GLY A 314 18.93 8.65 -11.76
C GLY A 314 18.80 9.94 -10.95
N GLY A 315 17.68 10.15 -10.26
CA GLY A 315 17.47 11.31 -9.38
C GLY A 315 18.26 11.21 -8.07
N ALA A 316 17.98 12.08 -7.11
CA ALA A 316 18.67 12.07 -5.81
C ALA A 316 17.72 12.11 -4.61
N LEU A 317 18.15 11.55 -3.48
CA LEU A 317 17.46 11.64 -2.19
C LEU A 317 18.05 12.77 -1.36
N VAL A 318 17.19 13.68 -0.93
CA VAL A 318 17.48 14.69 0.08
C VAL A 318 17.05 14.14 1.43
N MET A 319 18.01 13.69 2.23
CA MET A 319 17.78 12.99 3.49
C MET A 319 17.36 13.96 4.60
N VAL A 320 16.21 13.66 5.22
CA VAL A 320 15.81 14.26 6.50
C VAL A 320 16.48 13.48 7.62
N MET A 321 17.21 14.16 8.50
CA MET A 321 17.89 13.52 9.64
C MET A 321 16.91 13.23 10.77
N GLU A 322 17.25 12.29 11.66
CA GLU A 322 16.35 11.87 12.76
C GLU A 322 15.86 13.05 13.63
N ASN A 323 16.74 13.99 13.98
CA ASN A 323 16.39 15.17 14.78
C ASN A 323 15.52 16.19 14.02
N GLN A 324 15.43 16.08 12.69
CA GLN A 324 14.63 16.94 11.82
C GLN A 324 13.30 16.30 11.41
N ARG A 325 13.03 15.04 11.81
CA ARG A 325 11.89 14.26 11.30
C ARG A 325 10.50 14.83 11.61
N ARG A 326 10.40 15.84 12.47
CA ARG A 326 9.16 16.55 12.87
C ARG A 326 9.34 18.07 12.84
N ASP A 327 10.30 18.55 12.07
CA ASP A 327 10.63 19.97 11.97
C ASP A 327 10.34 20.50 10.55
N PRO A 328 9.15 21.08 10.33
CA PRO A 328 8.79 21.65 9.03
C PRO A 328 9.72 22.78 8.56
N HIS A 329 10.37 23.49 9.49
CA HIS A 329 11.31 24.54 9.12
C HIS A 329 12.56 23.93 8.47
N ALA A 330 13.14 22.91 9.09
CA ALA A 330 14.24 22.15 8.51
C ALA A 330 13.88 21.54 7.14
N TRP A 331 12.64 21.08 6.95
CA TRP A 331 12.19 20.56 5.66
C TRP A 331 12.15 21.65 4.59
N CYS A 332 11.61 22.83 4.91
CA CYS A 332 11.62 23.98 4.01
C CYS A 332 13.05 24.38 3.60
N GLU A 333 13.99 24.40 4.55
CA GLU A 333 15.40 24.66 4.26
C GLU A 333 16.00 23.63 3.30
N LEU A 334 15.76 22.34 3.54
CA LEU A 334 16.21 21.24 2.66
C LEU A 334 15.61 21.36 1.26
N ILE A 335 14.29 21.62 1.16
CA ILE A 335 13.57 21.79 -0.10
C ILE A 335 14.18 22.94 -0.91
N GLN A 336 14.37 24.10 -0.30
CA GLN A 336 14.92 25.27 -0.98
C GLN A 336 16.39 25.07 -1.37
N ARG A 337 17.22 24.59 -0.44
CA ARG A 337 18.66 24.42 -0.67
C ARG A 337 18.95 23.38 -1.74
N HIS A 338 18.25 22.25 -1.69
CA HIS A 338 18.48 21.15 -2.61
C HIS A 338 17.51 21.13 -3.79
N GLN A 339 16.65 22.13 -3.96
CA GLN A 339 15.71 22.23 -5.08
C GLN A 339 14.91 20.91 -5.24
N VAL A 340 14.27 20.48 -4.15
CA VAL A 340 13.44 19.27 -4.14
C VAL A 340 12.30 19.44 -5.15
N THR A 341 12.08 18.43 -5.99
CA THR A 341 11.02 18.42 -7.01
C THR A 341 9.90 17.44 -6.67
N LEU A 342 10.17 16.47 -5.79
CA LEU A 342 9.23 15.42 -5.40
C LEU A 342 9.11 15.30 -3.88
N TRP A 343 7.90 15.04 -3.40
CA TRP A 343 7.61 14.67 -2.02
C TRP A 343 6.37 13.78 -1.99
N ASN A 344 6.47 12.63 -1.33
CA ASN A 344 5.37 11.71 -1.02
C ASN A 344 4.65 12.01 0.30
#